data_AF-A0A955K659-F1
#
_entry.id   AF-A0A955K659-F1
#
_cell.length_a   1.000
_cell.length_b   1.000
_cell.length_c   1.000
_cell.angle_alpha   90.00
_cell.angle_beta   90.00
_cell.angle_gamma   90.00
#
_symmetry.space_group_name_H-M   'P 1'
#
loop_
_entity.id
_entity.type
_entity.pdbx_description
1 polymer ?
#
loop_
_entity_poly.entity_id
_entity_poly.type
_entity_poly.pdbx_seq_one_letter_code
_entity_poly.pdbx_strand_id
1 'polypeptide(L)' 'MIFITTLLVVLVLYGLFMSPYVQLFGKYPYKIDTTEKIVALTFDDGPNGRDTEMLLDVLKRHNVKATFFVVG' A
#
# COMPACT_ATOMS: atom_id res chain seq x y z
N MET A 1 -12.60 -12.80 33.40
CA MET A 1 -12.34 -11.35 33.23
C MET A 1 -10.93 -11.11 32.71
N ILE A 2 -9.86 -11.54 33.42
CA ILE A 2 -8.46 -11.34 33.01
C ILE A 2 -8.14 -11.84 31.58
N PHE A 3 -8.52 -13.06 31.22
CA PHE A 3 -8.25 -13.61 29.88
C PHE A 3 -8.84 -12.75 28.75
N ILE A 4 -10.10 -12.32 28.90
CA ILE A 4 -10.78 -11.48 27.91
C ILE A 4 -10.08 -10.12 27.81
N THR A 5 -9.72 -9.53 28.95
CA THR A 5 -8.96 -8.27 28.98
C THR A 5 -7.62 -8.40 28.27
N THR A 6 -6.85 -9.47 28.55
CA THR A 6 -5.56 -9.71 27.90
C THR A 6 -5.71 -9.90 26.40
N LEU A 7 -6.71 -10.67 25.95
CA LEU A 7 -6.99 -10.88 24.54
C LEU A 7 -7.32 -9.57 23.82
N LEU A 8 -8.18 -8.73 24.41
CA LEU A 8 -8.52 -7.43 23.84
C LEU A 8 -7.31 -6.51 23.73
N VAL A 9 -6.45 -6.47 24.76
CA VAL A 9 -5.21 -5.69 24.72
C VAL A 9 -4.30 -6.15 23.58
N VAL A 10 -4.11 -7.47 23.42
CA VAL A 10 -3.28 -8.02 22.33
C VAL A 10 -3.83 -7.65 20.96
N LEU A 11 -5.15 -7.76 20.75
CA LEU A 11 -5.78 -7.41 19.47
C LEU A 11 -5.65 -5.91 19.15
N VAL A 12 -5.81 -5.04 20.15
CA VAL A 12 -5.61 -3.60 19.97
C VAL A 12 -4.15 -3.29 19.65
N LEU A 13 -3.20 -3.86 20.38
CA LEU A 13 -1.78 -3.66 20.14
C LEU A 13 -1.37 -4.17 18.75
N TYR A 14 -1.89 -5.33 18.33
CA TYR A 14 -1.66 -5.85 16.98
C TYR A 14 -2.25 -4.92 15.90
N GLY A 15 -3.48 -4.44 16.09
CA GLY A 15 -4.10 -3.48 15.17
C GLY A 15 -3.35 -2.15 15.08
N LEU A 16 -2.83 -1.65 16.20
CA LEU A 16 -1.99 -0.46 16.23
C LEU A 16 -0.63 -0.70 15.57
N PHE A 17 -0.01 -1.85 15.79
CA PHE A 17 1.26 -2.23 15.17
C PHE A 17 1.14 -2.34 13.65
N MET A 18 0.04 -2.91 13.15
CA MET A 18 -0.24 -3.04 11.72
C MET A 18 -0.82 -1.77 11.09
N SER A 19 -1.03 -0.71 11.89
CA SER A 19 -1.61 0.54 11.39
C SER A 19 -0.56 1.33 10.59
N PRO A 20 -0.83 1.69 9.32
CA PRO A 20 0.08 2.54 8.55
C PRO A 20 0.18 3.97 9.11
N TYR A 21 -0.71 4.35 10.04
CA TYR A 21 -0.68 5.62 10.76
C TYR A 21 0.37 5.62 11.89
N VAL A 22 0.78 4.45 12.39
CA VAL A 22 1.75 4.31 13.47
C VAL A 22 3.15 4.21 12.86
N GLN A 23 3.78 5.36 12.65
CA GLN A 23 5.11 5.49 12.04
C GLN A 23 6.25 5.35 13.07
N LEU A 24 6.18 4.35 13.95
CA LEU A 24 7.12 4.19 15.07
C LEU A 24 8.56 3.90 14.61
N PHE A 25 8.72 3.20 13.50
CA PHE A 25 10.02 2.79 12.95
C PHE A 25 10.49 3.65 11.77
N GLY A 26 9.87 4.81 11.56
CA GLY A 26 10.18 5.72 10.46
C GLY A 26 8.96 6.11 9.65
N LYS A 27 9.11 7.14 8.82
CA LYS A 27 8.03 7.61 7.96
C LYS A 27 7.84 6.62 6.81
N TYR A 28 6.69 5.96 6.79
CA TYR A 28 6.21 5.22 5.62
C TYR A 28 5.28 6.13 4.83
N PRO A 29 5.73 6.73 3.71
CA PRO A 29 4.91 7.66 2.94
C PRO A 29 3.83 6.90 2.16
N TYR A 30 2.67 6.66 2.80
CA TYR A 30 1.51 6.02 2.18
C TYR A 30 0.56 7.03 1.49
N LYS A 31 0.79 8.33 1.70
CA LYS A 31 0.07 9.42 1.04
C LYS A 31 0.92 10.69 0.99
N ILE A 32 0.59 11.57 0.07
CA ILE A 32 1.07 12.96 0.07
C ILE A 32 -0.01 13.88 0.62
N ASP A 33 0.40 15.01 1.20
CA ASP A 33 -0.53 16.05 1.60
C ASP A 33 -0.85 16.92 0.38
N THR A 34 -2.11 16.90 -0.04
CA THR A 34 -2.60 17.63 -1.21
C THR A 34 -4.10 17.88 -1.10
N THR A 35 -4.56 18.99 -1.65
CA THR A 35 -5.98 19.31 -1.80
C THR A 35 -6.53 18.86 -3.16
N GLU A 36 -5.66 18.39 -4.06
CA GLU A 36 -6.03 17.92 -5.38
C GLU A 36 -6.63 16.50 -5.31
N LYS A 37 -7.63 16.23 -6.16
CA LYS A 37 -8.23 14.90 -6.28
C LYS A 37 -7.36 14.02 -7.16
N ILE A 38 -6.26 13.53 -6.60
CA ILE A 38 -5.27 12.71 -7.29
C ILE A 38 -5.04 11.38 -6.57
N VAL A 39 -4.65 10.38 -7.36
CA VAL A 39 -4.23 9.06 -6.89
C VAL A 39 -2.92 8.68 -7.56
N ALA A 40 -2.04 8.01 -6.84
CA ALA A 40 -0.82 7.42 -7.40
C ALA A 40 -1.04 5.91 -7.56
N LEU A 41 -0.79 5.40 -8.77
CA LEU A 41 -0.88 3.96 -9.06
C LEU A 41 0.51 3.33 -8.90
N THR A 42 0.60 2.28 -8.10
CA THR A 42 1.81 1.49 -7.90
C THR A 42 1.50 0.01 -8.08
N PHE A 43 2.43 -0.74 -8.66
CA PHE A 43 2.31 -2.17 -8.89
C PHE A 43 3.55 -2.89 -8.35
N ASP A 44 3.34 -3.89 -7.50
CA ASP A 44 4.38 -4.76 -6.98
C ASP A 44 4.56 -6.00 -7.88
N ASP A 45 5.71 -6.66 -7.78
CA ASP A 45 5.97 -7.99 -8.37
C ASP A 45 5.88 -8.09 -9.91
N GLY A 46 6.35 -7.06 -10.62
CA GLY A 46 6.49 -7.08 -12.09
C GLY A 46 7.94 -7.30 -12.58
N PRO A 47 8.15 -7.64 -13.87
CA PRO A 47 7.14 -7.91 -14.90
C PRO A 47 6.64 -9.36 -14.89
N ASN A 48 5.32 -9.54 -15.00
CA ASN A 48 4.67 -10.84 -15.15
C ASN A 48 4.10 -11.00 -16.56
N GLY A 49 4.94 -11.51 -17.47
CA GLY A 49 4.59 -11.93 -18.84
C GLY A 49 3.52 -11.07 -19.51
N ARG A 50 2.44 -11.72 -19.97
CA ARG A 50 1.33 -11.07 -20.69
C ARG A 50 0.52 -10.10 -19.84
N ASP A 51 0.44 -10.32 -18.53
CA ASP A 51 -0.41 -9.50 -17.66
C ASP A 51 0.16 -8.08 -17.52
N THR A 52 1.48 -7.98 -17.37
CA THR A 52 2.16 -6.67 -17.35
C THR A 52 2.02 -5.96 -18.69
N GLU A 53 2.12 -6.66 -19.82
CA GLU A 53 1.90 -6.05 -21.14
C GLU A 53 0.48 -5.50 -21.30
N MET A 54 -0.55 -6.27 -20.93
CA MET A 54 -1.94 -5.82 -20.98
C MET A 54 -2.20 -4.60 -20.08
N LEU A 55 -1.60 -4.57 -18.90
CA LEU A 55 -1.67 -3.42 -17.99
C LEU A 55 -1.01 -2.18 -18.62
N LEU A 56 0.18 -2.33 -19.22
CA LEU A 56 0.89 -1.23 -19.88
C LEU A 56 0.09 -0.64 -21.05
N ASP A 57 -0.63 -1.47 -21.81
CA ASP A 57 -1.52 -1.00 -22.87
C ASP A 57 -2.69 -0.16 -22.34
N VAL A 58 -3.27 -0.53 -21.20
CA VAL A 58 -4.31 0.27 -20.53
C VAL A 58 -3.75 1.60 -20.07
N LEU A 59 -2.62 1.60 -19.35
CA LEU A 59 -1.97 2.83 -18.86
C LEU A 59 -1.64 3.78 -20.01
N LYS A 60 -1.11 3.24 -21.12
CA LYS A 60 -0.80 4.00 -22.33
C LYS A 60 -2.06 4.60 -22.99
N ARG A 61 -3.13 3.82 -23.14
CA ARG A 61 -4.39 4.31 -23.74
C ARG A 61 -5.00 5.49 -22.97
N HIS A 62 -4.86 5.50 -21.65
CA HIS A 62 -5.35 6.58 -20.80
C HIS A 62 -4.30 7.69 -20.54
N ASN A 63 -3.09 7.56 -21.08
CA ASN A 63 -1.96 8.47 -20.84
C ASN A 63 -1.68 8.65 -19.33
N VAL A 64 -1.75 7.55 -18.57
CA VAL A 64 -1.53 7.51 -17.12
C VAL A 64 -0.12 6.99 -16.83
N LYS A 65 0.56 7.61 -15.87
CA LYS A 65 1.84 7.13 -15.34
C LYS A 65 1.61 6.29 -14.08
N ALA A 66 2.42 5.25 -13.91
CA ALA A 66 2.42 4.39 -12.73
C ALA A 66 3.87 4.00 -12.35
N THR A 67 4.07 3.64 -11.09
CA THR A 67 5.36 3.13 -10.58
C THR A 67 5.31 1.61 -10.46
N PHE A 68 6.35 0.93 -10.94
CA PHE A 68 6.50 -0.52 -10.82
C PHE A 68 7.65 -0.82 -9.85
N PHE A 69 7.35 -1.56 -8.78
CA PHE A 69 8.34 -2.13 -7.88
C PHE A 69 8.71 -3.52 -8.41
N VAL A 70 9.76 -3.57 -9.24
CA VAL A 70 10.15 -4.79 -9.95
C VAL A 70 10.93 -5.75 -9.05
N VAL A 71 10.74 -7.04 -9.28
CA VAL A 71 11.55 -8.11 -8.69
C VAL A 71 12.65 -8.46 -9.70
N GLY A 72 13.90 -8.44 -9.25
CA GLY A 72 15.09 -8.66 -10.09
C GLY A 72 15.39 -10.11 -10.43
#